data_AF-A0A2V9J4H8-F1
#
_entry.id   AF-A0A2V9J4H8-F1
#
_cell.length_a   1.000
_cell.length_b   1.000
_cell.length_c   1.000
_cell.angle_alpha   90.00
_cell.angle_beta   90.00
_cell.angle_gamma   90.00
#
_symmetry.space_group_name_H-M   'P 1'
#
loop_
_entity.id
_entity.type
_entity.pdbx_description
1 polymer ?
#
loop_
_entity_poly.entity_id
_entity_poly.type
_entity_poly.pdbx_seq_one_letter_code
_entity_poly.pdbx_strand_id
1 'polypeptide(L)'
;MYPFHAHYCNGFGDAFKRQVRLLQPGFVWMDCFGKVLGRPENRITADPAHTDDYGIPNPVVHFRFGENDRAVWKDMKQNAEEILDAAKCRMLVNDNPEPTRFASHETGTVRMGNDPRSSVLNRYCQAHDVKNLFVVDGSCFTTFPEKNPTLTIMALAVRAAAYIAKEAKSGNLWRRKRKQSA
;
A
#
# COMPACT_ATOMS: atom_id res chain seq x y z
N MET A 1 14.74 -16.58 21.21
CA MET A 1 13.73 -16.30 20.17
C MET A 1 13.09 -17.62 19.77
N TYR A 2 11.75 -17.70 19.70
CA TYR A 2 11.06 -18.91 19.24
C TYR A 2 11.28 -19.06 17.72
N PRO A 3 11.60 -20.25 17.18
CA PRO A 3 11.86 -20.38 15.75
C PRO A 3 10.61 -20.04 14.92
N PHE A 4 10.72 -19.09 13.99
CA PHE A 4 9.58 -18.57 13.23
C PHE A 4 8.77 -19.67 12.52
N HIS A 5 9.46 -20.61 11.87
CA HIS A 5 8.82 -21.71 11.13
C HIS A 5 8.12 -22.74 12.02
N ALA A 6 8.35 -22.70 13.34
CA ALA A 6 7.68 -23.59 14.29
C ALA A 6 6.18 -23.29 14.41
N HIS A 7 5.74 -22.07 14.07
CA HIS A 7 4.31 -21.73 13.99
C HIS A 7 3.57 -22.46 12.86
N TYR A 8 4.31 -22.99 11.88
CA TYR A 8 3.77 -23.71 10.72
C TYR A 8 3.99 -25.22 10.80
N CYS A 9 4.51 -25.72 11.93
CA CYS A 9 4.65 -27.15 12.19
C CYS A 9 3.46 -27.63 13.03
N ASN A 10 2.83 -28.73 12.61
CA ASN A 10 1.74 -29.35 13.37
C ASN A 10 2.28 -30.24 14.51
N GLY A 11 1.48 -30.43 15.56
CA GLY A 11 1.74 -31.35 16.66
C GLY A 11 2.42 -30.73 17.88
N PHE A 12 2.87 -31.59 18.81
CA PHE A 12 3.51 -31.19 20.06
C PHE A 12 4.59 -32.21 20.51
N GLY A 13 5.33 -31.88 21.57
CA GLY A 13 6.30 -32.80 22.20
C GLY A 13 7.56 -33.04 21.37
N ASP A 14 8.16 -34.22 21.52
CA ASP A 14 9.49 -34.51 20.94
C ASP A 14 9.47 -34.63 19.42
N ALA A 15 8.38 -35.13 18.83
CA ALA A 15 8.21 -35.20 17.39
C ALA A 15 8.19 -33.80 16.76
N PHE A 16 7.43 -32.88 17.36
CA PHE A 16 7.40 -31.47 16.97
C PHE A 16 8.80 -30.83 17.06
N LYS A 17 9.49 -30.99 18.20
CA LYS A 17 10.85 -30.44 18.39
C LYS A 17 11.84 -30.97 17.35
N ARG A 18 11.75 -32.25 16.96
CA ARG A 18 12.58 -32.84 15.90
C ARG A 18 12.27 -32.21 14.53
N GLN A 19 11.00 -32.06 14.18
CA GLN A 19 10.59 -31.43 12.92
C GLN A 19 11.07 -29.98 12.83
N VAL A 20 10.91 -29.19 13.90
CA VAL A 20 11.40 -27.80 13.94
C VAL A 20 12.92 -27.75 13.73
N ARG A 21 13.69 -28.65 14.35
CA ARG A 21 15.15 -28.70 14.16
C ARG A 21 15.55 -29.12 12.75
N LEU A 22 14.84 -30.08 12.15
CA LEU A 22 15.10 -30.54 10.79
C LEU A 22 14.91 -29.42 9.76
N LEU A 23 13.91 -28.56 9.97
CA LEU A 23 13.55 -27.49 9.04
C LEU A 23 14.40 -26.21 9.19
N GLN A 24 15.13 -26.05 10.31
CA GLN A 24 15.93 -24.84 10.59
C GLN A 24 16.92 -24.45 9.48
N PRO A 25 17.72 -25.37 8.90
CA PRO A 25 18.71 -25.01 7.88
C PRO A 25 18.16 -24.84 6.46
N GLY A 26 16.87 -25.17 6.21
CA GLY A 26 16.31 -25.30 4.86
C GLY A 26 14.99 -24.56 4.61
N PHE A 27 14.68 -23.56 5.43
CA PHE A 27 13.43 -22.82 5.31
C PHE A 27 13.49 -21.78 4.18
N VAL A 28 12.51 -21.83 3.27
CA VAL A 28 12.29 -20.83 2.22
C VAL A 28 10.91 -20.22 2.45
N TRP A 29 10.84 -18.89 2.40
CA TRP A 29 9.59 -18.14 2.46
C TRP A 29 9.39 -17.40 1.14
N MET A 30 8.22 -17.57 0.56
CA MET A 30 7.76 -16.84 -0.61
C MET A 30 6.42 -16.18 -0.31
N ASP A 31 6.37 -14.87 -0.47
CA ASP A 31 5.12 -14.09 -0.50
C ASP A 31 4.93 -13.52 -1.90
N CYS A 32 3.67 -13.34 -2.27
CA CYS A 32 3.30 -12.77 -3.56
C CYS A 32 2.39 -11.56 -3.34
N PHE A 33 2.67 -10.47 -4.03
CA PHE A 33 1.82 -9.29 -4.05
C PHE A 33 1.11 -9.21 -5.40
N GLY A 34 -0.18 -8.87 -5.37
CA GLY A 34 -1.02 -8.78 -6.55
C GLY A 34 -1.54 -7.37 -6.74
N LYS A 35 -1.73 -6.97 -8.00
CA LYS A 35 -2.37 -5.68 -8.32
C LYS A 35 -3.87 -5.77 -8.08
N VAL A 36 -4.39 -4.79 -7.34
CA VAL A 36 -5.83 -4.53 -7.21
C VAL A 36 -6.20 -3.34 -8.08
N LEU A 37 -7.30 -3.45 -8.83
CA LEU A 37 -7.78 -2.34 -9.64
C LEU A 37 -8.46 -1.27 -8.77
N GLY A 38 -8.17 0.00 -9.06
CA GLY A 38 -8.84 1.14 -8.42
C GLY A 38 -10.32 1.17 -8.81
N ARG A 39 -11.20 1.24 -7.79
CA ARG A 39 -12.65 1.21 -7.95
C ARG A 39 -13.30 2.27 -7.06
N PRO A 40 -14.29 3.05 -7.53
CA PRO A 40 -14.94 4.08 -6.71
C PRO A 40 -15.60 3.55 -5.42
N GLU A 41 -16.10 2.31 -5.45
CA GLU A 41 -16.68 1.63 -4.30
C GLU A 41 -15.64 1.26 -3.23
N ASN A 42 -14.37 1.12 -3.61
CA ASN A 42 -13.26 0.93 -2.70
C ASN A 42 -12.75 2.30 -2.25
N ARG A 43 -13.17 2.74 -1.07
CA ARG A 43 -12.93 4.09 -0.55
C ARG A 43 -12.74 4.11 0.95
N ILE A 44 -12.15 5.19 1.42
CA ILE A 44 -12.03 5.54 2.84
C ILE A 44 -12.82 6.81 3.11
N THR A 45 -13.53 6.86 4.23
CA THR A 45 -14.25 8.05 4.70
C THR A 45 -13.96 8.29 6.17
N ALA A 46 -14.19 9.50 6.67
CA ALA A 46 -14.12 9.81 8.09
C ALA A 46 -15.43 9.44 8.78
N ASP A 47 -15.36 8.78 9.94
CA ASP A 47 -16.52 8.52 10.81
C ASP A 47 -16.92 9.83 11.52
N PRO A 48 -18.14 10.36 11.30
CA PRO A 48 -18.57 11.60 11.91
C PRO A 48 -18.92 11.47 13.41
N ALA A 49 -19.12 10.25 13.92
CA ALA A 49 -19.60 10.00 15.28
C ALA A 49 -18.49 9.53 16.24
N HIS A 50 -17.42 8.94 15.71
CA HIS A 50 -16.35 8.36 16.53
C HIS A 50 -14.99 8.92 16.13
N THR A 51 -14.22 9.27 17.15
CA THR A 51 -12.83 9.72 17.02
C THR A 51 -11.89 8.74 17.71
N ASP A 52 -10.60 8.84 17.37
CA ASP A 52 -9.54 8.23 18.15
C ASP A 52 -9.26 9.01 19.45
N ASP A 53 -8.27 8.56 20.21
CA ASP A 53 -7.85 9.16 21.48
C ASP A 53 -7.32 10.61 21.34
N TYR A 54 -7.05 11.07 20.12
CA TYR A 54 -6.58 12.41 19.80
C TYR A 54 -7.68 13.31 19.21
N GLY A 55 -8.91 12.83 19.14
CA GLY A 55 -10.04 13.57 18.57
C GLY A 55 -10.06 13.59 17.04
N ILE A 56 -9.27 12.74 16.38
CA ILE A 56 -9.26 12.61 14.92
C ILE A 56 -10.37 11.62 14.52
N PRO A 57 -11.25 11.97 13.55
CA PRO A 57 -12.28 11.05 13.06
C PRO A 57 -11.72 9.69 12.63
N ASN A 58 -12.33 8.60 13.10
CA ASN A 58 -11.90 7.25 12.76
C ASN A 58 -12.06 6.97 11.27
N PRO A 59 -11.12 6.25 10.63
CA PRO A 59 -11.27 5.87 9.23
C PRO A 59 -12.28 4.74 9.05
N VAL A 60 -13.28 4.96 8.19
CA VAL A 60 -14.21 3.93 7.71
C VAL A 60 -13.73 3.43 6.36
N VAL A 61 -13.31 2.17 6.31
CA VAL A 61 -12.78 1.54 5.09
C VAL A 61 -13.85 0.69 4.41
N HIS A 62 -14.29 1.12 3.23
CA HIS A 62 -15.10 0.31 2.33
C HIS A 62 -14.17 -0.34 1.32
N PHE A 63 -13.97 -1.66 1.42
CA PHE A 63 -13.12 -2.37 0.46
C PHE A 63 -13.61 -3.78 0.20
N ARG A 64 -13.65 -4.17 -1.08
CA ARG A 64 -13.93 -5.54 -1.53
C ARG A 64 -13.01 -5.92 -2.69
N PHE A 65 -12.54 -7.16 -2.68
CA PHE A 65 -11.90 -7.78 -3.83
C PHE A 65 -12.95 -8.13 -4.88
N GLY A 66 -12.69 -7.72 -6.12
CA GLY A 66 -13.49 -8.12 -7.27
C GLY A 66 -12.97 -9.38 -7.95
N GLU A 67 -13.64 -9.76 -9.03
CA GLU A 67 -13.34 -10.98 -9.79
C GLU A 67 -11.91 -10.99 -10.35
N ASN A 68 -11.47 -9.89 -10.94
CA ASN A 68 -10.09 -9.76 -11.44
C ASN A 68 -9.05 -9.95 -10.32
N ASP A 69 -9.29 -9.39 -9.13
CA ASP A 69 -8.33 -9.48 -8.02
C ASP A 69 -8.19 -10.93 -7.54
N ARG A 70 -9.29 -11.69 -7.54
CA ARG A 70 -9.29 -13.14 -7.23
C ARG A 70 -8.64 -13.98 -8.34
N ALA A 71 -8.82 -13.59 -9.60
CA ALA A 71 -8.16 -14.25 -10.72
C ALA A 71 -6.64 -14.06 -10.64
N VAL A 72 -6.16 -12.83 -10.39
CA VAL A 72 -4.74 -12.53 -10.16
C VAL A 72 -4.20 -13.31 -8.97
N TRP A 73 -4.95 -13.37 -7.86
CA TRP A 73 -4.54 -14.16 -6.69
C TRP A 73 -4.41 -15.66 -6.98
N LYS A 74 -5.36 -16.25 -7.72
CA LYS A 74 -5.31 -17.66 -8.10
C LYS A 74 -4.09 -17.95 -8.99
N ASP A 75 -3.84 -17.08 -9.97
CA ASP A 75 -2.68 -17.20 -10.86
C ASP A 75 -1.35 -17.06 -10.09
N MET A 76 -1.25 -16.09 -9.18
CA MET A 76 -0.07 -15.92 -8.32
C MET A 76 0.19 -17.18 -7.47
N LYS A 77 -0.85 -17.76 -6.87
CA LYS A 77 -0.73 -18.99 -6.08
C LYS A 77 -0.19 -20.14 -6.93
N GLN A 78 -0.78 -20.35 -8.11
CA GLN A 78 -0.37 -21.42 -9.00
C GLN A 78 1.10 -21.26 -9.42
N ASN A 79 1.51 -20.05 -9.84
CA ASN A 79 2.90 -19.79 -10.22
C ASN A 79 3.87 -19.99 -9.05
N ALA A 80 3.50 -19.60 -7.82
CA ALA A 80 4.33 -19.83 -6.65
C ALA A 80 4.51 -21.33 -6.34
N GLU A 81 3.44 -22.13 -6.47
CA GLU A 81 3.51 -23.58 -6.33
C GLU A 81 4.42 -24.22 -7.39
N GLU A 82 4.32 -23.78 -8.64
CA GLU A 82 5.17 -24.27 -9.74
C GLU A 82 6.66 -23.95 -9.49
N ILE A 83 6.98 -22.73 -9.00
CA ILE A 83 8.36 -22.35 -8.65
C ILE A 83 8.89 -23.20 -7.49
N LEU A 84 8.09 -23.39 -6.44
CA LEU A 84 8.49 -24.18 -5.27
C LEU A 84 8.67 -25.66 -5.60
N ASP A 85 7.81 -26.25 -6.45
CA ASP A 85 7.99 -27.62 -6.93
C ASP A 85 9.26 -27.78 -7.78
N ALA A 86 9.52 -26.82 -8.69
CA ALA A 86 10.74 -26.80 -9.48
C ALA A 86 11.99 -26.72 -8.60
N ALA A 87 11.93 -25.94 -7.52
CA ALA A 87 12.98 -25.84 -6.50
C ALA A 87 13.03 -27.05 -5.53
N LYS A 88 12.15 -28.04 -5.69
CA LYS A 88 12.03 -29.23 -4.84
C LYS A 88 11.78 -28.89 -3.36
N CYS A 89 11.10 -27.77 -3.13
CA CYS A 89 10.66 -27.35 -1.81
C CYS A 89 9.41 -28.15 -1.38
N ARG A 90 9.37 -28.55 -0.10
CA ARG A 90 8.16 -29.05 0.52
C ARG A 90 7.35 -27.87 1.07
N MET A 91 6.17 -27.64 0.51
CA MET A 91 5.26 -26.60 1.00
C MET A 91 4.69 -26.97 2.39
N LEU A 92 4.77 -26.03 3.34
CA LEU A 92 4.27 -26.22 4.72
C LEU A 92 2.91 -25.55 4.93
N VAL A 93 2.60 -24.48 4.19
CA VAL A 93 1.36 -23.69 4.30
C VAL A 93 0.95 -23.21 2.91
N ASN A 94 -0.31 -23.40 2.52
CA ASN A 94 -0.93 -22.70 1.38
C ASN A 94 -2.47 -22.72 1.38
N ASP A 95 -3.10 -22.47 2.52
CA ASP A 95 -4.53 -22.75 2.69
C ASP A 95 -5.44 -21.51 2.71
N ASN A 96 -4.93 -20.31 2.48
CA ASN A 96 -5.81 -19.15 2.34
C ASN A 96 -6.79 -19.40 1.17
N PRO A 97 -8.11 -19.34 1.38
CA PRO A 97 -9.10 -19.54 0.32
C PRO A 97 -9.34 -18.28 -0.50
N GLU A 98 -8.84 -17.12 -0.04
CA GLU A 98 -9.08 -15.81 -0.63
C GLU A 98 -7.85 -14.89 -0.48
N PRO A 99 -7.77 -13.78 -1.26
CA PRO A 99 -6.74 -12.77 -1.09
C PRO A 99 -6.77 -12.17 0.31
N THR A 100 -5.59 -11.95 0.89
CA THR A 100 -5.45 -11.30 2.19
C THR A 100 -5.38 -9.79 2.02
N ARG A 101 -5.77 -9.05 3.06
CA ARG A 101 -5.71 -7.56 3.08
C ARG A 101 -4.42 -7.03 3.69
N PHE A 102 -3.44 -7.89 3.93
CA PHE A 102 -2.26 -7.57 4.71
C PHE A 102 -1.06 -7.33 3.79
N ALA A 103 -0.92 -6.08 3.32
CA ALA A 103 0.26 -5.62 2.59
C ALA A 103 0.86 -4.33 3.16
N SER A 104 0.11 -3.58 3.98
CA SER A 104 0.48 -2.22 4.43
C SER A 104 0.85 -1.30 3.25
N HIS A 105 0.14 -1.46 2.13
CA HIS A 105 0.36 -0.76 0.86
C HIS A 105 -0.92 -0.02 0.43
N GLU A 106 -1.52 0.72 1.34
CA GLU A 106 -2.70 1.53 1.09
C GLU A 106 -2.36 2.70 0.15
N THR A 107 -3.07 2.79 -0.97
CA THR A 107 -2.77 3.76 -2.03
C THR A 107 -4.03 4.31 -2.69
N GLY A 108 -3.90 5.43 -3.40
CA GLY A 108 -4.95 5.98 -4.28
C GLY A 108 -6.09 6.73 -3.60
N THR A 109 -6.03 6.95 -2.28
CA THR A 109 -7.08 7.63 -1.51
C THR A 109 -7.19 9.14 -1.80
N VAL A 110 -6.13 9.76 -2.33
CA VAL A 110 -6.07 11.19 -2.71
C VAL A 110 -5.39 11.32 -4.09
N ARG A 111 -5.92 10.58 -5.08
CA ARG A 111 -5.24 10.37 -6.37
C ARG A 111 -4.91 11.65 -7.14
N MET A 112 -3.78 11.60 -7.86
CA MET A 112 -3.43 12.58 -8.89
C MET A 112 -4.32 12.48 -10.14
N GLY A 113 -4.38 13.55 -10.92
CA GLY A 113 -5.00 13.59 -12.25
C GLY A 113 -4.92 14.99 -12.87
N ASN A 114 -5.29 15.10 -14.14
CA ASN A 114 -5.29 16.39 -14.83
C ASN A 114 -6.62 17.13 -14.70
N ASP A 115 -7.70 16.42 -14.36
CA ASP A 115 -9.04 16.97 -14.24
C ASP A 115 -9.44 17.08 -12.75
N PRO A 116 -9.72 18.30 -12.25
CA PRO A 116 -10.12 18.52 -10.85
C PRO A 116 -11.48 17.89 -10.50
N ARG A 117 -12.31 17.53 -11.49
CA ARG A 117 -13.59 16.84 -11.24
C ARG A 117 -13.41 15.35 -10.95
N SER A 118 -12.26 14.79 -11.30
CA SER A 118 -11.98 13.35 -11.19
C SER A 118 -10.69 13.05 -10.43
N SER A 119 -10.01 14.05 -9.87
CA SER A 119 -8.80 13.89 -9.06
C SER A 119 -8.67 15.00 -8.03
N VAL A 120 -8.02 14.72 -6.91
CA VAL A 120 -7.82 15.71 -5.83
C VAL A 120 -6.55 16.52 -6.08
N LEU A 121 -5.52 15.86 -6.62
CA LEU A 121 -4.20 16.45 -6.85
C LEU A 121 -3.91 16.57 -8.34
N ASN A 122 -3.12 17.55 -8.73
CA ASN A 122 -2.52 17.60 -10.06
C ASN A 122 -1.29 16.67 -10.15
N ARG A 123 -0.64 16.65 -11.32
CA ARG A 123 0.56 15.82 -11.56
C ARG A 123 1.77 16.10 -10.65
N TYR A 124 1.78 17.20 -9.91
CA TYR A 124 2.84 17.59 -8.98
C TYR A 124 2.47 17.31 -7.51
N CYS A 125 1.42 16.52 -7.27
CA CYS A 125 0.90 16.22 -5.93
C CYS A 125 0.34 17.46 -5.19
N GLN A 126 0.01 18.52 -5.94
CA GLN A 126 -0.61 19.75 -5.43
C GLN A 126 -2.13 19.62 -5.49
N ALA A 127 -2.85 20.02 -4.45
CA ALA A 127 -4.31 20.08 -4.49
C ALA A 127 -4.80 21.06 -5.56
N HIS A 128 -5.83 20.69 -6.32
CA HIS A 128 -6.42 21.58 -7.32
C HIS A 128 -7.06 22.83 -6.68
N ASP A 129 -7.71 22.64 -5.53
CA ASP A 129 -8.48 23.71 -4.85
C ASP A 129 -7.61 24.66 -4.02
N VAL A 130 -6.42 24.23 -3.61
CA VAL A 130 -5.56 24.98 -2.67
C VAL A 130 -4.12 25.01 -3.17
N LYS A 131 -3.68 26.20 -3.63
CA LYS A 131 -2.37 26.37 -4.30
C LYS A 131 -1.16 26.00 -3.44
N ASN A 132 -1.24 26.12 -2.14
CA ASN A 132 -0.13 25.85 -1.21
C ASN A 132 -0.30 24.52 -0.44
N LEU A 133 -1.22 23.65 -0.87
CA LEU A 133 -1.44 22.34 -0.26
C LEU A 133 -0.90 21.23 -1.17
N PHE A 134 -0.09 20.35 -0.59
CA PHE A 134 0.51 19.21 -1.27
C PHE A 134 0.33 17.95 -0.42
N VAL A 135 0.09 16.82 -1.08
CA VAL A 135 -0.04 15.51 -0.41
C VAL A 135 0.89 14.53 -1.12
N VAL A 136 1.90 14.03 -0.42
CA VAL A 136 2.97 13.23 -1.03
C VAL A 136 3.24 11.95 -0.26
N ASP A 137 2.52 10.90 -0.61
CA ASP A 137 2.62 9.55 -0.05
C ASP A 137 1.98 8.53 -1.03
N GLY A 138 1.58 7.34 -0.57
CA GLY A 138 0.88 6.35 -1.40
C GLY A 138 -0.51 6.79 -1.87
N SER A 139 -1.16 7.73 -1.18
CA SER A 139 -2.52 8.19 -1.50
C SER A 139 -2.61 8.84 -2.89
N CYS A 140 -1.51 9.44 -3.38
CA CYS A 140 -1.50 10.18 -4.62
C CYS A 140 -1.43 9.28 -5.88
N PHE A 141 -1.25 7.98 -5.70
CA PHE A 141 -1.10 7.03 -6.80
C PHE A 141 -2.38 6.90 -7.61
N THR A 142 -2.27 6.90 -8.93
CA THR A 142 -3.41 6.66 -9.85
C THR A 142 -3.60 5.18 -10.15
N THR A 143 -2.52 4.41 -10.02
CA THR A 143 -2.44 2.97 -10.18
C THR A 143 -1.32 2.49 -9.28
N PHE A 144 -1.56 1.41 -8.55
CA PHE A 144 -0.55 0.76 -7.74
C PHE A 144 -0.13 -0.56 -8.41
N PRO A 145 1.16 -0.79 -8.67
CA PRO A 145 1.65 -2.06 -9.19
C PRO A 145 1.78 -3.09 -8.05
N GLU A 146 2.17 -4.31 -8.41
CA GLU A 146 2.51 -5.41 -7.49
C GLU A 146 3.83 -5.23 -6.72
N LYS A 147 4.38 -4.00 -6.70
CA LYS A 147 5.68 -3.65 -6.09
C LYS A 147 5.51 -2.71 -4.91
N ASN A 148 6.46 -2.74 -3.99
CA ASN A 148 6.45 -1.89 -2.79
C ASN A 148 6.45 -0.40 -3.17
N PRO A 149 5.59 0.44 -2.55
CA PRO A 149 5.33 1.81 -3.00
C PRO A 149 6.46 2.79 -2.66
N THR A 150 7.27 2.51 -1.65
CA THR A 150 8.16 3.50 -1.01
C THR A 150 9.09 4.21 -1.99
N LEU A 151 9.71 3.48 -2.92
CA LEU A 151 10.62 4.09 -3.89
C LEU A 151 9.88 5.05 -4.84
N THR A 152 8.66 4.69 -5.26
CA THR A 152 7.79 5.56 -6.05
C THR A 152 7.34 6.78 -5.24
N ILE A 153 7.01 6.61 -3.95
CA ILE A 153 6.69 7.72 -3.05
C ILE A 153 7.88 8.71 -2.98
N MET A 154 9.10 8.20 -2.79
CA MET A 154 10.31 9.03 -2.76
C MET A 154 10.51 9.79 -4.08
N ALA A 155 10.31 9.14 -5.23
CA ALA A 155 10.40 9.79 -6.53
C ALA A 155 9.37 10.92 -6.70
N LEU A 156 8.13 10.70 -6.23
CA LEU A 156 7.08 11.71 -6.24
C LEU A 156 7.38 12.86 -5.27
N ALA A 157 7.95 12.57 -4.11
CA ALA A 157 8.41 13.57 -3.14
C ALA A 157 9.46 14.51 -3.73
N VAL A 158 10.49 13.96 -4.39
CA VAL A 158 11.52 14.76 -5.05
C VAL A 158 10.92 15.65 -6.16
N ARG A 159 10.00 15.09 -6.97
CA ARG A 159 9.30 15.85 -8.01
C ARG A 159 8.45 17.00 -7.44
N ALA A 160 7.68 16.73 -6.39
CA ALA A 160 6.85 17.71 -5.72
C ALA A 160 7.70 18.81 -5.07
N ALA A 161 8.80 18.44 -4.39
CA ALA A 161 9.73 19.40 -3.79
C ALA A 161 10.37 20.34 -4.82
N ALA A 162 10.82 19.81 -5.96
CA ALA A 162 11.35 20.62 -7.05
C ALA A 162 10.31 21.61 -7.61
N TYR A 163 9.06 21.16 -7.76
CA TYR A 163 7.95 22.01 -8.18
C TYR A 163 7.64 23.10 -7.14
N ILE A 164 7.55 22.73 -5.86
CA ILE A 164 7.34 23.67 -4.74
C ILE A 164 8.42 24.76 -4.75
N ALA A 165 9.70 24.39 -4.86
CA ALA A 165 10.80 25.34 -4.87
C ALA A 165 10.69 26.34 -6.04
N LYS A 166 10.36 25.85 -7.24
CA LYS A 166 10.16 26.67 -8.43
C LYS A 166 8.99 27.64 -8.25
N GLU A 167 7.82 27.14 -7.89
CA GLU A 167 6.59 27.95 -7.78
C GLU A 167 6.65 28.93 -6.60
N ALA A 168 7.31 28.57 -5.51
CA ALA A 168 7.57 29.46 -4.39
C ALA A 168 8.44 30.65 -4.82
N LYS A 169 9.53 30.39 -5.56
CA LYS A 169 10.42 31.44 -6.08
C LYS A 169 9.69 32.39 -7.04
N SER A 170 8.77 31.85 -7.84
CA SER A 170 7.91 32.62 -8.74
C SER A 170 6.74 33.34 -8.04
N GLY A 171 6.50 33.08 -6.75
CA GLY A 171 5.41 33.70 -5.99
C GLY A 171 4.02 33.14 -6.30
N ASN A 172 3.94 31.93 -6.86
CA ASN A 172 2.69 31.33 -7.32
C ASN A 172 1.94 30.55 -6.22
N LEU A 173 2.64 30.11 -5.17
CA LEU A 173 2.04 29.35 -4.07
C LEU A 173 1.42 30.23 -2.99
N TRP A 174 2.00 31.40 -2.75
CA TRP A 174 1.63 32.28 -1.63
C TRP A 174 1.19 33.64 -2.15
N ARG A 175 0.10 34.18 -1.63
CA ARG A 175 -0.16 35.62 -1.78
C ARG A 175 0.93 36.38 -1.03
N ARG A 176 1.80 37.09 -1.76
CA ARG A 176 2.67 38.09 -1.14
C ARG A 176 1.76 39.09 -0.42
N LYS A 177 1.91 39.25 0.91
CA LYS A 177 1.32 40.39 1.60
C LYS A 177 1.78 41.63 0.84
N ARG A 178 0.84 42.42 0.29
CA ARG A 178 1.16 43.76 -0.18
C ARG A 178 1.85 44.44 1.00
N LYS A 179 3.09 44.93 0.81
CA LYS A 179 3.68 45.87 1.77
C LYS A 179 2.62 46.97 1.92
N GLN A 180 1.99 47.07 3.08
CA GLN A 180 1.26 48.29 3.42
C GLN A 180 2.32 49.38 3.39
N SER A 181 2.24 50.26 2.39
CA SER A 181 2.96 51.52 2.41
C SER A 181 2.56 52.22 3.70
N ALA A 182 3.54 52.50 4.56
CA ALA A 182 3.39 53.49 5.61
C ALA A 182 3.22 54.88 4.98
#